data_AF-A0A1X2IMN7-F1
#
_entry.id   AF-A0A1X2IMN7-F1
#
_cell.length_a   1.000
_cell.length_b   1.000
_cell.length_c   1.000
_cell.angle_alpha   90.00
_cell.angle_beta   90.00
_cell.angle_gamma   90.00
#
_symmetry.space_group_name_H-M   'P 1'
#
loop_
_entity.id
_entity.type
_entity.pdbx_description
1 polymer ?
#
loop_
_entity_poly.entity_id
_entity_poly.type
_entity_poly.pdbx_seq_one_letter_code
_entity_poly.pdbx_strand_id
1 'polypeptide(L)'
;MTETVPNALSRLQSLSKSQETRIALYQEFDDAYQDYLNDKCPPEQYYSICKIVTEGFQEVSLEIQSVEKELTDICQRPDLSRLIRRLQEAEKAKLTHTAQLQIYTIESKKGEKDYDTTIRDTKQSLEETLDEIQETWDEIRQEITDLAYATSDN
;
A
#
# COMPACT_ATOMS: atom_id res chain seq x y z
N MET A 1 13.82 -10.90 34.23
CA MET A 1 13.80 -10.84 32.76
C MET A 1 12.67 -9.91 32.38
N THR A 2 12.93 -8.61 32.32
CA THR A 2 11.98 -7.64 31.76
C THR A 2 12.11 -7.75 30.24
N GLU A 3 11.39 -8.68 29.64
CA GLU A 3 11.06 -8.55 28.22
C GLU A 3 10.42 -7.17 28.08
N THR A 4 11.08 -6.28 27.35
CA THR A 4 10.50 -5.00 26.94
C THR A 4 9.21 -5.32 26.21
N VAL A 5 8.08 -5.10 26.90
CA VAL A 5 6.75 -5.21 26.29
C VAL A 5 6.82 -4.39 25.00
N PRO A 6 6.55 -4.99 23.82
CA PRO A 6 6.65 -4.24 22.59
C PRO A 6 5.67 -3.06 22.63
N ASN A 7 6.20 -1.85 22.62
CA ASN A 7 5.40 -0.64 22.71
C ASN A 7 4.79 -0.30 21.34
N ALA A 8 3.69 0.45 21.33
CA ALA A 8 3.01 0.86 20.12
C ALA A 8 3.95 1.56 19.12
N LEU A 9 4.94 2.31 19.61
CA LEU A 9 5.95 2.97 18.78
C LEU A 9 6.75 1.97 17.93
N SER A 10 7.24 0.88 18.51
CA SER A 10 7.96 -0.17 17.76
C SER A 10 7.11 -0.80 16.67
N ARG A 11 5.79 -0.93 16.89
CA ARG A 11 4.83 -1.47 15.93
C ARG A 11 4.60 -0.52 14.75
N LEU A 12 4.46 0.77 15.03
CA LEU A 12 4.34 1.79 13.99
C LEU A 12 5.64 1.98 13.19
N GLN A 13 6.81 1.73 13.80
CA GLN A 13 8.08 1.67 13.08
C GLN A 13 8.15 0.46 12.14
N SER A 14 7.67 -0.72 12.56
CA SER A 14 7.54 -1.87 11.66
C SER A 14 6.57 -1.61 10.51
N LEU A 15 5.42 -0.98 10.79
CA LEU A 15 4.47 -0.53 9.77
C LEU A 15 5.15 0.36 8.71
N SER A 16 5.98 1.31 9.15
CA SER A 16 6.69 2.22 8.23
C SER A 16 7.61 1.46 7.27
N LYS A 17 8.32 0.43 7.76
CA LYS A 17 9.17 -0.43 6.91
C LYS A 17 8.34 -1.25 5.92
N SER A 18 7.25 -1.87 6.36
CA SER A 18 6.36 -2.60 5.46
C SER A 18 5.76 -1.67 4.39
N GLN A 19 5.52 -0.40 4.71
CA GLN A 19 5.09 0.59 3.73
C GLN A 19 6.17 0.97 2.72
N GLU A 20 7.43 1.09 3.13
CA GLU A 20 8.56 1.29 2.20
C GLU A 20 8.63 0.14 1.19
N THR A 21 8.48 -1.11 1.66
CA THR A 21 8.40 -2.29 0.79
C THR A 21 7.22 -2.19 -0.17
N ARG A 22 6.03 -1.79 0.31
CA ARG A 22 4.85 -1.59 -0.55
C ARG A 22 5.09 -0.57 -1.66
N ILE A 23 5.74 0.55 -1.33
CA ILE A 23 6.06 1.61 -2.30
C ILE A 23 7.00 1.05 -3.38
N ALA A 24 8.03 0.30 -2.98
CA ALA A 24 8.94 -0.34 -3.93
C ALA A 24 8.22 -1.33 -4.86
N LEU A 25 7.28 -2.12 -4.34
CA LEU A 25 6.46 -3.04 -5.15
C LEU A 25 5.57 -2.31 -6.15
N TYR A 26 4.96 -1.19 -5.77
CA TYR A 26 4.20 -0.35 -6.71
C TYR A 26 5.09 0.21 -7.82
N GLN A 27 6.33 0.59 -7.49
CA GLN A 27 7.27 1.09 -8.48
C GLN A 27 7.68 -0.01 -9.46
N GLU A 28 8.03 -1.20 -8.97
CA GLU A 28 8.34 -2.35 -9.83
C GLU A 28 7.15 -2.73 -10.73
N PHE A 29 5.92 -2.64 -10.19
CA PHE A 29 4.72 -2.91 -10.95
C PHE A 29 4.48 -1.88 -12.07
N ASP A 30 4.66 -0.58 -11.79
CA ASP A 30 4.53 0.46 -12.81
C ASP A 30 5.65 0.37 -13.87
N ASP A 31 6.90 0.15 -13.45
CA ASP A 31 8.03 0.01 -14.38
C ASP A 31 7.80 -1.14 -15.38
N ALA A 32 7.36 -2.30 -14.89
CA ALA A 32 7.03 -3.45 -15.74
C ALA A 32 5.89 -3.16 -16.71
N TYR A 33 4.88 -2.42 -16.24
CA TYR A 33 3.75 -1.98 -17.07
C TYR A 33 4.19 -0.99 -18.15
N GLN A 34 5.02 -0.01 -17.84
CA GLN A 34 5.56 0.94 -18.81
C GLN A 34 6.42 0.22 -19.86
N ASP A 35 7.27 -0.72 -19.44
CA ASP A 35 8.09 -1.49 -20.37
C ASP A 35 7.23 -2.35 -21.31
N TYR A 36 6.16 -2.95 -20.80
CA TYR A 36 5.22 -3.72 -21.61
C TYR A 36 4.46 -2.84 -22.62
N LEU A 37 3.99 -1.67 -22.18
CA LEU A 37 3.29 -0.73 -23.06
C LEU A 37 4.18 -0.22 -24.20
N ASN A 38 5.47 -0.04 -23.94
CA ASN A 38 6.44 0.49 -24.91
C ASN A 38 7.16 -0.63 -25.69
N ASP A 39 6.66 -1.86 -25.66
CA ASP A 39 7.21 -3.03 -26.36
C ASP A 39 8.69 -3.33 -26.01
N LYS A 40 9.12 -2.96 -24.80
CA LYS A 40 10.46 -3.22 -24.27
C LYS A 40 10.57 -4.58 -23.59
N CYS A 41 9.45 -5.18 -23.18
CA CYS A 41 9.40 -6.54 -22.64
C CYS A 41 8.24 -7.34 -23.25
N PRO A 42 8.39 -8.67 -23.42
CA PRO A 42 7.34 -9.53 -23.94
C PRO A 42 6.25 -9.79 -22.87
N PRO A 43 5.03 -10.20 -23.27
CA PRO A 43 3.92 -10.46 -22.34
C PRO A 43 4.27 -11.42 -21.21
N GLU A 44 5.05 -12.48 -21.49
CA GLU A 44 5.43 -13.50 -20.51
C GLU A 44 6.27 -12.90 -19.37
N GLN A 45 7.16 -11.97 -19.71
CA GLN A 45 7.98 -11.26 -18.72
C GLN A 45 7.12 -10.34 -17.87
N TYR A 46 6.22 -9.57 -18.48
CA TYR A 46 5.27 -8.71 -17.76
C TYR A 46 4.40 -9.51 -16.79
N TYR A 47 3.84 -10.65 -17.23
CA TYR A 47 3.04 -11.53 -16.36
C TYR A 47 3.85 -12.15 -15.22
N SER A 48 5.11 -12.51 -15.47
CA SER A 48 6.00 -13.00 -14.42
C SER A 48 6.22 -11.94 -13.34
N ILE A 49 6.45 -10.69 -13.73
CA ILE A 49 6.63 -9.59 -12.77
C ILE A 49 5.32 -9.33 -12.02
N CYS A 50 4.17 -9.27 -12.72
CA CYS A 50 2.85 -9.12 -12.09
C CYS A 50 2.61 -10.17 -11.00
N LYS A 51 3.01 -11.43 -11.24
CA LYS A 51 2.91 -12.49 -10.25
C LYS A 51 3.80 -12.23 -9.03
N ILE A 52 5.07 -11.89 -9.25
CA ILE A 52 6.05 -11.60 -8.19
C ILE A 52 5.57 -10.43 -7.32
N VAL A 53 5.17 -9.31 -7.93
CA VAL A 53 4.70 -8.14 -7.16
C VAL A 53 3.39 -8.44 -6.42
N THR A 54 2.51 -9.27 -6.98
CA THR A 54 1.27 -9.70 -6.30
C THR A 54 1.57 -10.52 -5.04
N GLU A 55 2.53 -11.46 -5.13
CA GLU A 55 3.01 -12.22 -3.96
C GLU A 55 3.63 -11.28 -2.92
N GLY A 56 4.45 -10.32 -3.35
CA GLY A 56 5.02 -9.30 -2.46
C GLY A 56 3.96 -8.41 -1.78
N PHE A 57 2.92 -7.97 -2.50
CA PHE A 57 1.82 -7.21 -1.92
C PHE A 57 1.06 -8.04 -0.87
N GLN A 58 0.87 -9.33 -1.12
CA GLN A 58 0.23 -10.23 -0.17
C GLN A 58 1.06 -10.38 1.11
N GLU A 59 2.37 -10.60 0.99
CA GLU A 59 3.30 -10.71 2.12
C GLU A 59 3.28 -9.45 2.99
N VAL A 60 3.47 -8.27 2.37
CA VAL A 60 3.41 -6.98 3.07
C VAL A 60 2.05 -6.75 3.74
N SER A 61 0.96 -7.15 3.11
CA SER A 61 -0.37 -7.00 3.70
C SER A 61 -0.56 -7.88 4.94
N LEU A 62 0.01 -9.09 4.94
CA LEU A 62 -0.01 -9.97 6.11
C LEU A 62 0.85 -9.43 7.26
N GLU A 63 2.01 -8.86 6.97
CA GLU A 63 2.85 -8.20 7.97
C GLU A 63 2.10 -7.06 8.65
N ILE A 64 1.45 -6.20 7.86
CA ILE A 64 0.72 -5.05 8.41
C ILE A 64 -0.53 -5.50 9.19
N GLN A 65 -1.22 -6.56 8.77
CA GLN A 65 -2.31 -7.15 9.55
C GLN A 65 -1.82 -7.69 10.91
N SER A 66 -0.60 -8.24 10.98
CA SER A 66 -0.01 -8.63 12.27
C SER A 66 0.18 -7.40 13.16
N VAL A 67 0.71 -6.31 12.60
CA VAL A 67 0.87 -5.04 13.33
C VAL A 67 -0.47 -4.49 13.82
N GLU A 68 -1.49 -4.45 12.95
CA GLU A 68 -2.85 -4.02 13.26
C GLU A 68 -3.42 -4.79 14.46
N LYS A 69 -3.26 -6.12 14.46
CA LYS A 69 -3.74 -7.00 15.52
C LYS A 69 -2.98 -6.79 16.82
N GLU A 70 -1.65 -6.72 16.77
CA GLU A 70 -0.81 -6.54 17.95
C GLU A 70 -1.05 -5.20 18.63
N LEU A 71 -1.37 -4.14 17.89
CA LEU A 71 -1.77 -2.85 18.47
C LEU A 71 -3.02 -2.96 19.34
N THR A 72 -4.01 -3.74 18.91
CA THR A 72 -5.23 -3.97 19.69
C THR A 72 -4.95 -4.93 20.86
N ASP A 73 -4.39 -6.11 20.57
CA ASP A 73 -4.32 -7.22 21.52
C ASP A 73 -3.24 -7.00 22.60
N ILE A 74 -2.10 -6.41 22.23
CA ILE A 74 -0.91 -6.30 23.09
C ILE A 74 -0.75 -4.85 23.56
N CYS A 75 -0.75 -3.89 22.63
CA CYS A 75 -0.46 -2.49 22.97
C CYS A 75 -1.66 -1.73 23.56
N GLN A 76 -2.87 -2.32 23.54
CA GLN A 76 -4.11 -1.69 24.01
C GLN A 76 -4.39 -0.33 23.32
N ARG A 77 -4.06 -0.24 22.02
CA ARG A 77 -4.27 0.93 21.14
C ARG A 77 -5.20 0.58 19.97
N PRO A 78 -6.50 0.32 20.24
CA PRO A 78 -7.48 0.02 19.20
C PRO A 78 -7.79 1.21 18.30
N ASP A 79 -7.43 2.43 18.71
CA ASP A 79 -7.45 3.65 17.90
C ASP A 79 -6.41 3.59 16.78
N LEU A 80 -5.15 3.25 17.09
CA LEU A 80 -4.10 3.07 16.08
C LEU A 80 -4.39 1.90 15.13
N SER A 81 -4.94 0.82 15.68
CA SER A 81 -5.39 -0.33 14.87
C SER A 81 -6.41 0.09 13.81
N ARG A 82 -7.36 0.97 14.15
CA ARG A 82 -8.34 1.51 13.18
C ARG A 82 -7.68 2.37 12.09
N LEU A 83 -6.66 3.15 12.42
CA LEU A 83 -5.91 3.92 11.42
C LEU A 83 -5.19 2.99 10.45
N ILE A 84 -4.53 1.94 10.94
CA ILE A 84 -3.89 0.94 10.07
C ILE A 84 -4.93 0.23 9.21
N ARG A 85 -6.10 -0.08 9.76
CA ARG A 85 -7.19 -0.70 9.00
C ARG A 85 -7.66 0.18 7.85
N ARG A 86 -7.91 1.48 8.13
CA ARG A 86 -8.26 2.49 7.13
C ARG A 86 -7.20 2.56 6.02
N LEU A 87 -5.93 2.60 6.40
CA LEU A 87 -4.81 2.56 5.46
C LEU A 87 -4.81 1.30 4.59
N GLN A 88 -5.02 0.11 5.16
CA GLN A 88 -5.06 -1.14 4.40
C GLN A 88 -6.22 -1.17 3.39
N GLU A 89 -7.37 -0.62 3.76
CA GLU A 89 -8.54 -0.57 2.88
C GLU A 89 -8.31 0.40 1.72
N ALA A 90 -7.74 1.57 1.99
CA ALA A 90 -7.35 2.53 0.95
C ALA A 90 -6.26 1.96 0.03
N GLU A 91 -5.25 1.28 0.56
CA GLU A 91 -4.19 0.64 -0.24
C GLU A 91 -4.71 -0.51 -1.10
N LYS A 92 -5.69 -1.27 -0.62
CA LYS A 92 -6.38 -2.26 -1.43
C LYS A 92 -7.17 -1.62 -2.58
N ALA A 93 -7.86 -0.51 -2.31
CA ALA A 93 -8.56 0.25 -3.35
C ALA A 93 -7.58 0.78 -4.40
N LYS A 94 -6.44 1.35 -3.97
CA LYS A 94 -5.36 1.82 -4.84
C LYS A 94 -4.86 0.71 -5.76
N LEU A 95 -4.52 -0.47 -5.22
CA LEU A 95 -4.06 -1.60 -6.03
C LEU A 95 -5.11 -2.02 -7.05
N THR A 96 -6.39 -2.04 -6.66
CA THR A 96 -7.51 -2.38 -7.54
C THR A 96 -7.64 -1.39 -8.69
N HIS A 97 -7.65 -0.08 -8.39
CA HIS A 97 -7.75 0.97 -9.39
C HIS A 97 -6.53 1.00 -10.32
N THR A 98 -5.33 0.83 -9.79
CA THR A 98 -4.11 0.72 -10.59
C THR A 98 -4.19 -0.45 -11.57
N ALA A 99 -4.55 -1.65 -11.10
CA ALA A 99 -4.69 -2.81 -11.96
C ALA A 99 -5.76 -2.62 -13.05
N GLN A 100 -6.93 -2.07 -12.70
CA GLN A 100 -8.00 -1.75 -13.65
C GLN A 100 -7.53 -0.74 -14.71
N LEU A 101 -6.88 0.34 -14.28
CA LEU A 101 -6.36 1.38 -15.17
C LEU A 101 -5.35 0.80 -16.16
N GLN A 102 -4.44 -0.05 -15.68
CA GLN A 102 -3.46 -0.72 -16.54
C GLN A 102 -4.13 -1.62 -17.58
N ILE A 103 -5.11 -2.45 -17.16
CA ILE A 103 -5.89 -3.32 -18.06
C ILE A 103 -6.59 -2.51 -19.14
N TYR A 104 -7.37 -1.48 -18.75
CA TYR A 104 -8.11 -0.66 -19.70
C TYR A 104 -7.18 0.07 -20.68
N THR A 105 -6.04 0.56 -20.19
CA THR A 105 -5.07 1.23 -21.04
C THR A 105 -4.39 0.26 -22.01
N ILE A 106 -4.09 -0.97 -21.60
CA ILE A 106 -3.56 -2.02 -22.49
C ILE A 106 -4.60 -2.37 -23.56
N GLU A 107 -5.87 -2.60 -23.17
CA GLU A 107 -6.93 -2.93 -24.13
C GLU A 107 -7.23 -1.77 -25.09
N SER A 108 -7.07 -0.51 -24.65
CA SER A 108 -7.24 0.67 -25.49
C SER A 108 -6.07 0.88 -26.46
N LYS A 109 -4.82 0.70 -26.02
CA LYS A 109 -3.62 0.93 -26.85
C LYS A 109 -3.28 -0.24 -27.77
N LYS A 110 -3.48 -1.47 -27.31
CA LYS A 110 -3.09 -2.70 -28.02
C LYS A 110 -4.31 -3.48 -28.55
N GLY A 111 -5.53 -3.10 -28.20
CA GLY A 111 -6.78 -3.70 -28.68
C GLY A 111 -7.63 -2.74 -29.52
N GLU A 112 -8.91 -3.09 -29.74
CA GLU A 112 -9.84 -2.33 -30.60
C GLU A 112 -10.91 -1.53 -29.81
N LYS A 113 -10.86 -1.53 -28.47
CA LYS A 113 -11.91 -0.95 -27.63
C LYS A 113 -11.54 0.45 -27.13
N ASP A 114 -12.52 1.36 -27.16
CA ASP A 114 -12.42 2.67 -26.52
C ASP A 114 -12.82 2.56 -25.03
N TYR A 115 -11.89 2.93 -24.15
CA TYR A 115 -12.08 2.97 -22.71
C TYR A 115 -11.81 4.36 -22.12
N ASP A 116 -11.77 5.42 -22.93
CA ASP A 116 -11.32 6.76 -22.50
C ASP A 116 -12.09 7.29 -21.29
N THR A 117 -13.42 7.07 -21.25
CA THR A 117 -14.23 7.49 -20.10
C THR A 117 -13.93 6.65 -18.86
N THR A 118 -13.86 5.31 -18.99
CA THR A 118 -13.53 4.42 -17.87
C THR A 118 -12.13 4.68 -17.32
N ILE A 119 -11.15 4.96 -18.18
CA ILE A 119 -9.79 5.32 -17.81
C ILE A 119 -9.79 6.62 -16.99
N ARG A 120 -10.52 7.64 -17.45
CA ARG A 120 -10.65 8.92 -16.73
C ARG A 120 -11.31 8.74 -15.37
N ASP A 121 -12.42 8.01 -15.29
CA ASP A 121 -13.14 7.79 -14.04
C ASP A 121 -12.28 7.00 -13.04
N THR A 122 -11.55 5.97 -13.52
CA THR A 122 -10.63 5.18 -12.69
C THR A 122 -9.47 6.02 -12.18
N LYS A 123 -8.94 6.96 -12.99
CA LYS A 123 -7.90 7.90 -12.55
C LYS A 123 -8.41 8.82 -11.44
N GLN A 124 -9.62 9.33 -11.56
CA GLN A 124 -10.22 10.16 -10.52
C GLN A 124 -10.36 9.37 -9.20
N SER A 125 -10.90 8.14 -9.24
CA SER A 125 -10.98 7.30 -8.04
C SER A 125 -9.61 6.97 -7.44
N LEU A 126 -8.58 6.82 -8.28
CA LEU A 126 -7.21 6.62 -7.83
C LEU A 126 -6.66 7.87 -7.12
N GLU A 127 -6.91 9.07 -7.64
CA GLU A 127 -6.53 10.33 -6.99
C GLU A 127 -7.19 10.47 -5.61
N GLU A 128 -8.50 10.26 -5.52
CA GLU A 128 -9.24 10.28 -4.26
C GLU A 128 -8.69 9.26 -3.24
N THR A 129 -8.30 8.07 -3.72
CA THR A 129 -7.72 7.04 -2.86
C THR A 129 -6.30 7.41 -2.40
N LEU A 130 -5.51 8.09 -3.23
CA LEU A 130 -4.17 8.54 -2.85
C LEU A 130 -4.24 9.63 -1.77
N ASP A 131 -5.20 10.54 -1.87
CA ASP A 131 -5.45 11.57 -0.86
C ASP A 131 -5.82 10.92 0.49
N GLU A 132 -6.71 9.92 0.50
CA GLU A 132 -7.08 9.15 1.68
C GLU A 132 -5.88 8.43 2.33
N ILE A 133 -5.01 7.83 1.50
CA ILE A 133 -3.77 7.20 1.98
C ILE A 133 -2.86 8.24 2.63
N GLN A 134 -2.71 9.41 2.00
CA GLN A 134 -1.85 10.47 2.52
C GLN A 134 -2.37 11.01 3.85
N GLU A 135 -3.66 11.32 3.94
CA GLU A 135 -4.29 11.81 5.17
C GLU A 135 -4.10 10.79 6.31
N THR A 136 -4.41 9.52 6.05
CA THR A 136 -4.25 8.45 7.04
C THR A 136 -2.80 8.30 7.49
N TRP A 137 -1.84 8.45 6.57
CA TRP A 137 -0.41 8.40 6.91
C TRP A 137 0.05 9.58 7.76
N ASP A 138 -0.47 10.78 7.50
CA ASP A 138 -0.13 11.96 8.28
C ASP A 138 -0.68 11.85 9.71
N GLU A 139 -1.89 11.29 9.89
CA GLU A 139 -2.43 10.93 11.21
C GLU A 139 -1.52 9.91 11.94
N ILE A 140 -1.09 8.84 11.25
CA ILE A 140 -0.19 7.83 11.83
C ILE A 140 1.17 8.45 12.21
N ARG A 141 1.72 9.36 11.39
CA ARG A 141 2.99 10.03 11.68
C ARG A 141 2.88 10.93 12.91
N GLN A 142 1.77 11.64 13.06
CA GLN A 142 1.51 12.45 14.25
C GLN A 142 1.54 11.57 15.51
N GLU A 143 0.87 10.41 15.48
CA GLU A 143 0.88 9.44 16.58
C GLU A 143 2.28 8.87 16.87
N ILE A 144 3.09 8.61 15.85
CA ILE A 144 4.50 8.21 16.02
C ILE A 144 5.28 9.30 16.76
N THR A 145 5.12 10.56 16.36
CA THR A 145 5.79 11.70 16.98
C THR A 145 5.37 11.87 18.44
N ASP A 146 4.08 11.81 18.73
CA ASP A 146 3.56 11.97 20.09
C ASP A 146 4.02 10.84 21.02
N LEU A 147 4.03 9.60 20.51
CA LEU A 147 4.57 8.46 21.25
C LEU A 147 6.07 8.56 21.49
N ALA A 148 6.84 9.05 20.51
CA ALA A 148 8.28 9.24 20.66
C ALA A 148 8.61 10.25 21.77
N TYR A 149 7.90 11.39 21.82
CA TYR A 149 8.06 12.39 22.89
C TYR A 149 7.69 11.82 24.26
N ALA A 150 6.57 11.10 24.37
CA ALA A 150 6.17 10.48 25.63
C ALA A 150 7.17 9.44 26.16
N THR A 151 7.94 8.80 25.27
CA THR A 151 9.02 7.87 25.63
C THR A 151 10.36 8.54 25.94
N SER A 152 10.60 9.78 25.49
CA SER A 152 11.84 10.52 25.81
C SER A 152 11.78 11.25 27.15
N ASP A 153 10.58 11.51 27.66
CA ASP A 153 10.34 12.20 28.94
C ASP A 153 10.23 11.25 30.16
N ASN A 154 10.39 9.93 29.96
CA ASN A 154 10.44 8.88 30.99
C ASN A 154 11.84 8.24 31.08
#